data_AF-A0A537GGG4-F1
#
_entry.id   AF-A0A537GGG4-F1
#
_cell.length_a   1.000
_cell.length_b   1.000
_cell.length_c   1.000
_cell.angle_alpha   90.00
_cell.angle_beta   90.00
_cell.angle_gamma   90.00
#
_symmetry.space_group_name_H-M   'P 1'
#
loop_
_entity.id
_entity.type
_entity.pdbx_description
1 polymer ?
#
loop_
_entity_poly.entity_id
_entity_poly.type
_entity_poly.pdbx_seq_one_letter_code
_entity_poly.pdbx_strand_id
1 'polypeptide(L)'
;MFQIARCSRDRSRLDPIPGSRLTTIASKGILWRDRGSGFALSNIQIEKTVYDKRSTSDGKRILVMRLWPRGVRKESIDLWLKDVGTSRELIKDWKAGNVTRAQYEKRYNIDMKGELQRKLVKEIADYARAGPITLLCSCKDPNTCHRSLLKTLVEAEL
;
A
#
# COMPACT_ATOMS: atom_id res chain seq x y z
N MET A 1 27.12 -20.67 64.26
CA MET A 1 27.10 -19.22 63.99
C MET A 1 25.65 -18.79 64.00
N PHE A 2 25.26 -18.19 65.14
CA PHE A 2 24.07 -17.41 65.47
C PHE A 2 22.73 -17.61 64.72
N GLN A 3 21.73 -18.05 65.52
CA GLN A 3 20.30 -17.64 65.47
C GLN A 3 20.18 -16.13 65.24
N ILE A 4 19.08 -15.59 64.68
CA ILE A 4 17.77 -15.21 65.29
C ILE A 4 16.92 -14.64 64.11
N ALA A 5 15.60 -14.48 64.08
CA ALA A 5 14.41 -15.05 64.72
C ALA A 5 13.21 -14.16 64.26
N ARG A 6 12.07 -14.80 63.95
CA ARG A 6 10.66 -14.36 64.18
C ARG A 6 10.13 -13.03 63.59
N CYS A 7 8.98 -13.14 62.92
CA CYS A 7 7.64 -12.64 63.37
C CYS A 7 6.64 -12.87 62.22
N SER A 8 5.72 -13.85 62.23
CA SER A 8 4.49 -14.05 63.03
C SER A 8 3.23 -13.33 62.48
N ARG A 9 2.15 -14.14 62.39
CA ARG A 9 0.69 -13.84 62.25
C ARG A 9 0.21 -13.70 60.80
N ASP A 10 -0.50 -14.68 60.26
CA ASP A 10 -1.90 -15.07 60.53
C ASP A 10 -2.86 -13.89 60.41
N ARG A 11 -3.71 -13.91 59.36
CA ARG A 11 -5.17 -14.02 59.51
C ARG A 11 -5.88 -14.02 58.14
N SER A 12 -6.92 -14.86 58.04
CA SER A 12 -8.12 -14.76 57.17
C SER A 12 -7.92 -14.87 55.66
N ARG A 13 -8.24 -16.01 55.02
CA ARG A 13 -9.62 -16.39 54.59
C ARG A 13 -10.40 -15.22 54.00
N LEU A 14 -10.60 -15.22 52.68
CA LEU A 14 -11.92 -15.06 52.05
C LEU A 14 -11.85 -15.66 50.62
N ASP A 15 -12.63 -16.70 50.40
CA ASP A 15 -12.96 -17.26 49.08
C ASP A 15 -13.84 -16.28 48.27
N PRO A 16 -13.85 -16.39 46.93
CA PRO A 16 -14.50 -15.41 46.05
C PRO A 16 -16.03 -15.43 46.12
N ILE A 17 -16.63 -14.24 46.11
CA ILE A 17 -18.08 -13.99 46.06
C ILE A 17 -18.53 -13.97 44.59
N PRO A 18 -19.48 -14.81 44.15
CA PRO A 18 -20.05 -14.71 42.81
C PRO A 18 -21.29 -13.79 42.82
N GLY A 19 -21.41 -12.97 41.78
CA GLY A 19 -22.67 -12.31 41.41
C GLY A 19 -22.74 -10.82 41.70
N SER A 20 -22.47 -10.02 40.68
CA SER A 20 -23.29 -8.84 40.29
C SER A 20 -22.54 -8.05 39.21
N ARG A 21 -23.03 -8.10 37.97
CA ARG A 21 -22.68 -7.10 36.97
C ARG A 21 -23.97 -6.67 36.28
N LEU A 22 -24.59 -5.63 36.83
CA LEU A 22 -25.59 -4.85 36.12
C LEU A 22 -24.89 -4.07 35.00
N THR A 23 -25.27 -4.44 33.78
CA THR A 23 -25.61 -3.58 32.64
C THR A 23 -24.90 -2.23 32.49
N THR A 24 -24.20 -2.06 31.37
CA THR A 24 -24.34 -0.86 30.52
C THR A 24 -24.15 -1.26 29.06
N ILE A 25 -25.15 -0.90 28.26
CA ILE A 25 -25.18 -0.94 26.79
C ILE A 25 -24.25 0.15 26.27
N ALA A 26 -23.36 -0.16 25.32
CA ALA A 26 -22.75 0.86 24.48
C ALA A 26 -22.42 0.29 23.10
N SER A 27 -23.25 0.70 22.17
CA SER A 27 -23.16 0.63 20.72
C SER A 27 -21.86 1.25 20.17
N LYS A 28 -21.57 0.89 18.92
CA LYS A 28 -20.81 1.66 17.91
C LYS A 28 -19.29 1.71 18.05
N GLY A 29 -18.66 1.53 16.90
CA GLY A 29 -17.44 2.26 16.57
C GLY A 29 -16.32 1.38 16.08
N ILE A 30 -16.38 1.05 14.78
CA ILE A 30 -15.17 0.99 13.98
C ILE A 30 -14.51 2.37 14.13
N LEU A 31 -13.57 2.46 15.06
CA LEU A 31 -12.74 3.62 15.31
C LEU A 31 -11.53 3.51 14.38
N TRP A 32 -11.69 3.97 13.15
CA TRP A 32 -10.54 4.54 12.42
C TRP A 32 -10.22 5.84 13.14
N ARG A 33 -9.37 5.77 14.18
CA ARG A 33 -8.82 6.98 14.78
C ARG A 33 -7.68 7.47 13.91
N ASP A 34 -7.89 8.68 13.38
CA ASP A 34 -6.86 9.59 12.93
C ASP A 34 -5.64 9.56 13.86
N ARG A 35 -4.47 9.35 13.25
CA ARG A 35 -3.20 9.80 13.82
C ARG A 35 -2.48 10.63 12.77
N GLY A 36 -2.41 11.93 13.05
CA GLY A 36 -1.20 12.73 12.87
C GLY A 36 -0.79 12.99 11.43
N SER A 37 -1.23 14.15 10.93
CA SER A 37 -0.51 14.93 9.95
C SER A 37 0.94 15.16 10.39
N GLY A 38 1.87 14.50 9.70
CA GLY A 38 3.31 14.62 9.88
C GLY A 38 3.99 13.59 8.98
N PHE A 39 4.05 13.90 7.67
CA PHE A 39 4.36 12.97 6.57
C PHE A 39 3.36 11.80 6.48
N ALA A 40 2.20 12.06 5.86
CA ALA A 40 1.36 10.98 5.36
C ALA A 40 2.23 10.11 4.44
N LEU A 41 2.63 8.93 4.92
CA LEU A 41 3.08 7.85 4.05
C LEU A 41 1.98 7.73 3.00
N SER A 42 2.29 8.09 1.76
CA SER A 42 1.28 8.12 0.71
C SER A 42 0.57 6.77 0.68
N ASN A 43 -0.75 6.78 0.50
CA ASN A 43 -1.58 5.57 0.41
C ASN A 43 -1.21 4.70 -0.82
N ILE A 44 -0.06 4.91 -1.45
CA ILE A 44 0.37 4.35 -2.72
C ILE A 44 1.61 3.50 -2.49
N GLN A 45 1.46 2.19 -2.62
CA GLN A 45 2.54 1.21 -2.47
C GLN A 45 3.08 0.79 -3.84
N ILE A 46 4.41 0.64 -3.95
CA ILE A 46 5.07 0.19 -5.20
C ILE A 46 6.06 -0.96 -4.99
N GLU A 47 6.29 -1.39 -3.75
CA GLU A 47 7.27 -2.44 -3.44
C GLU A 47 6.90 -3.78 -4.07
N LYS A 48 5.61 -4.13 -4.02
CA LYS A 48 5.12 -5.40 -4.53
C LYS A 48 5.02 -5.42 -6.05
N THR A 49 5.40 -6.54 -6.62
CA THR A 49 5.20 -6.90 -8.01
C THR A 49 3.92 -7.72 -8.19
N VAL A 50 3.55 -7.95 -9.45
CA VAL A 50 2.44 -8.84 -9.83
C VAL A 50 2.62 -10.29 -9.38
N TYR A 51 3.83 -10.70 -9.01
CA TYR A 51 4.14 -12.06 -8.55
C TYR A 51 4.09 -12.19 -7.02
N ASP A 52 4.05 -11.07 -6.30
CA ASP A 52 4.00 -11.09 -4.84
C ASP A 52 2.59 -11.40 -4.34
N LYS A 53 2.54 -12.19 -3.27
CA LYS A 53 1.28 -12.59 -2.63
C LYS A 53 0.50 -11.37 -2.16
N ARG A 54 -0.82 -11.43 -2.36
CA ARG A 54 -1.75 -10.42 -1.86
C ARG A 54 -1.69 -10.38 -0.34
N SER A 55 -1.64 -9.18 0.21
CA SER A 55 -1.81 -8.88 1.64
C SER A 55 -3.03 -7.99 1.85
N THR A 56 -3.60 -8.01 3.05
CA THR A 56 -4.67 -7.10 3.47
C THR A 56 -4.23 -5.64 3.42
N SER A 57 -2.93 -5.37 3.61
CA SER A 57 -2.33 -4.04 3.51
C SER A 57 -2.27 -3.48 2.09
N ASP A 58 -2.42 -4.31 1.05
CA ASP A 58 -2.23 -3.89 -0.34
C ASP A 58 -3.36 -2.95 -0.82
N GLY A 59 -4.51 -3.02 -0.15
CA GLY A 59 -5.74 -2.37 -0.60
C GLY A 59 -6.07 -2.74 -2.05
N LYS A 60 -6.35 -1.74 -2.88
CA LYS A 60 -6.68 -1.95 -4.30
C LYS A 60 -5.41 -2.17 -5.12
N ARG A 61 -5.31 -3.33 -5.76
CA ARG A 61 -4.18 -3.75 -6.60
C ARG A 61 -4.41 -3.35 -8.05
N ILE A 62 -3.68 -2.34 -8.51
CA ILE A 62 -3.83 -1.75 -9.84
C ILE A 62 -2.64 -2.17 -10.71
N LEU A 63 -2.90 -2.92 -11.78
CA LEU A 63 -1.89 -3.25 -12.79
C LEU A 63 -1.67 -2.06 -13.71
N VAL A 64 -0.43 -1.58 -13.81
CA VAL A 64 -0.07 -0.36 -14.55
C VAL A 64 0.87 -0.63 -15.73
N MET A 65 0.93 -1.87 -16.21
CA MET A 65 1.71 -2.25 -17.39
C MET A 65 0.79 -2.53 -18.59
N ARG A 66 1.33 -2.37 -19.80
CA ARG A 66 0.60 -2.55 -21.06
C ARG A 66 0.15 -3.99 -21.36
N LEU A 67 0.96 -4.95 -20.90
CA LEU A 67 0.79 -6.36 -21.24
C LEU A 67 0.45 -7.12 -19.98
N TRP A 68 -0.48 -8.04 -20.07
CA TRP A 68 -0.75 -8.92 -18.93
C TRP A 68 0.48 -9.81 -18.66
N PRO A 69 1.00 -9.87 -17.41
CA PRO A 69 2.16 -10.68 -17.07
C PRO A 69 1.85 -12.18 -17.14
N ARG A 70 2.83 -12.98 -17.55
CA ARG A 70 2.64 -14.44 -17.68
C ARG A 70 2.45 -15.10 -16.32
N GLY A 71 1.57 -16.09 -16.24
CA GLY A 71 1.33 -16.87 -15.02
C GLY A 71 0.60 -16.11 -13.90
N VAL A 72 0.18 -14.87 -14.14
CA VAL A 72 -0.57 -14.07 -13.16
C VAL A 72 -2.07 -14.28 -13.38
N ARG A 73 -2.76 -14.64 -12.30
CA ARG A 73 -4.20 -14.88 -12.26
C ARG A 73 -4.97 -13.56 -12.24
N LYS A 74 -6.12 -13.49 -12.93
CA LYS A 74 -6.91 -12.24 -13.02
C LYS A 74 -7.40 -11.77 -11.65
N GLU A 75 -7.70 -12.72 -10.76
CA GLU A 75 -8.24 -12.46 -9.43
C GLU A 75 -7.21 -11.82 -8.48
N SER A 76 -5.93 -11.83 -8.86
CA SER A 76 -4.86 -11.17 -8.09
C SER A 76 -4.73 -9.67 -8.35
N ILE A 77 -5.50 -9.15 -9.32
CA ILE A 77 -5.51 -7.76 -9.79
C ILE A 77 -6.93 -7.23 -9.73
N ASP A 78 -7.15 -6.10 -9.06
CA ASP A 78 -8.49 -5.51 -8.93
C ASP A 78 -8.84 -4.61 -10.13
N LEU A 79 -7.83 -3.97 -10.73
CA LEU A 79 -7.99 -3.04 -11.86
C LEU A 79 -6.78 -3.08 -12.78
N TRP A 80 -7.00 -2.97 -14.10
CA TRP A 80 -5.92 -2.91 -15.08
C TRP A 80 -5.99 -1.63 -15.91
N LEU A 81 -5.07 -0.72 -15.65
CA LEU A 81 -4.92 0.55 -16.37
C LEU A 81 -3.71 0.45 -17.30
N LYS A 82 -3.90 -0.21 -18.45
CA LYS A 82 -2.82 -0.48 -19.42
C LYS A 82 -2.23 0.79 -20.05
N ASP A 83 -3.02 1.86 -20.14
CA ASP A 83 -2.67 3.08 -20.87
C ASP A 83 -1.79 4.05 -20.07
N VAL A 84 -1.64 3.84 -18.75
CA VAL A 84 -0.60 4.48 -17.94
C VAL A 84 0.75 3.73 -17.98
N GLY A 85 0.81 2.60 -18.67
CA GLY A 85 2.07 1.88 -18.90
C GLY A 85 2.95 2.54 -19.98
N THR A 86 4.24 2.25 -19.95
CA THR A 86 5.26 2.71 -20.92
C THR A 86 4.92 2.40 -22.38
N SER A 87 5.13 3.34 -23.33
CA SER A 87 5.03 3.16 -24.80
C SER A 87 5.74 1.89 -25.29
N ARG A 88 5.15 1.21 -26.29
CA ARG A 88 5.73 -0.02 -26.87
C ARG A 88 7.10 0.30 -27.49
N GLU A 89 7.21 1.48 -28.08
CA GLU A 89 8.46 2.03 -28.62
C GLU A 89 9.45 2.34 -27.50
N LEU A 90 9.03 3.07 -26.46
CA LEU A 90 9.92 3.42 -25.35
C LEU A 90 10.44 2.20 -24.57
N ILE A 91 9.61 1.18 -24.34
CA ILE A 91 10.08 -0.05 -23.68
C ILE A 91 11.05 -0.85 -24.57
N LYS A 92 10.89 -0.79 -25.90
CA LYS A 92 11.82 -1.40 -26.86
C LYS A 92 13.18 -0.70 -26.80
N ASP A 93 13.18 0.63 -26.87
CA ASP A 93 14.39 1.46 -26.79
C ASP A 93 15.12 1.25 -25.46
N TRP A 94 14.38 1.22 -24.34
CA TRP A 94 14.95 0.97 -23.02
C TRP A 94 15.63 -0.39 -22.93
N LYS A 95 14.97 -1.45 -23.42
CA LYS A 95 15.53 -2.81 -23.40
C LYS A 95 16.73 -2.98 -24.34
N ALA A 96 16.81 -2.19 -25.41
CA ALA A 96 17.94 -2.18 -26.32
C ALA A 96 19.12 -1.35 -25.78
N GLY A 97 18.97 -0.61 -24.67
CA GLY A 97 19.98 0.31 -24.17
C GLY A 97 20.13 1.58 -25.01
N ASN A 98 19.16 1.87 -25.90
CA ASN A 98 19.20 3.02 -26.81
C ASN A 98 18.87 4.35 -26.12
N VAL A 99 18.32 4.30 -24.91
CA VAL A 99 17.96 5.49 -24.13
C VAL A 99 18.48 5.39 -22.71
N THR A 100 18.99 6.50 -22.20
CA THR A 100 19.39 6.63 -20.80
C THR A 100 18.18 6.70 -19.87
N ARG A 101 18.39 6.53 -18.57
CA ARG A 101 17.31 6.65 -17.57
C ARG A 101 16.61 8.01 -17.65
N ALA A 102 17.39 9.10 -17.76
CA ALA A 102 16.85 10.45 -17.87
C ALA A 102 16.01 10.65 -19.15
N GLN A 103 16.47 10.10 -20.29
CA GLN A 103 15.70 10.13 -21.54
C GLN A 103 14.40 9.33 -21.43
N TYR A 104 14.45 8.18 -20.76
CA TYR A 104 13.27 7.36 -20.49
C TYR A 104 12.23 8.12 -19.67
N GLU A 105 12.64 8.76 -18.56
CA GLU A 105 11.75 9.54 -17.71
C GLU A 105 11.11 10.70 -18.46
N LYS A 106 11.91 11.44 -19.23
CA LYS A 106 11.42 12.55 -20.04
C LYS A 106 10.35 12.08 -21.03
N ARG A 107 10.62 10.99 -21.77
CA ARG A 107 9.67 10.45 -22.76
C ARG A 107 8.40 9.91 -22.08
N TYR A 108 8.54 9.18 -20.97
CA TYR A 108 7.39 8.70 -20.20
C TYR A 108 6.51 9.86 -19.69
N ASN A 109 7.11 10.92 -19.16
CA ASN A 109 6.36 12.09 -18.70
C ASN A 109 5.67 12.84 -19.84
N ILE A 110 6.24 12.85 -21.04
CA ILE A 110 5.57 13.38 -22.24
C ILE A 110 4.36 12.51 -22.60
N ASP A 111 4.51 11.19 -22.62
CA ASP A 111 3.40 10.26 -22.87
C ASP A 111 2.24 10.47 -21.88
N MET A 112 2.57 10.75 -20.61
CA MET A 112 1.58 10.99 -19.55
C MET A 112 0.85 12.33 -19.66
N LYS A 113 1.28 13.25 -20.54
CA LYS A 113 0.57 14.52 -20.79
C LYS A 113 -0.65 14.35 -21.68
N GLY A 114 -0.91 13.19 -22.28
CA GLY A 114 -2.11 12.96 -23.07
C GLY A 114 -3.40 13.08 -22.23
N GLU A 115 -4.52 13.44 -22.87
CA GLU A 115 -5.80 13.63 -22.17
C GLU A 115 -6.27 12.37 -21.43
N LEU A 116 -6.21 11.22 -22.10
CA LEU A 116 -6.55 9.93 -21.52
C LEU A 116 -5.64 9.61 -20.32
N GLN A 117 -4.33 9.80 -20.45
CA GLN A 117 -3.37 9.51 -19.41
C GLN A 117 -3.62 10.38 -18.17
N ARG A 118 -3.83 11.69 -18.34
CA ARG A 118 -4.17 12.58 -17.23
C ARG A 118 -5.46 12.15 -16.53
N LYS A 119 -6.49 11.73 -17.28
CA LYS A 119 -7.74 11.20 -16.70
C LYS A 119 -7.48 9.95 -15.86
N LEU A 120 -6.66 9.02 -16.36
CA LEU A 120 -6.32 7.79 -15.63
C LEU A 120 -5.45 8.06 -14.41
N VAL A 121 -4.51 9.00 -14.46
CA VAL A 121 -3.73 9.42 -13.29
C VAL A 121 -4.65 9.98 -12.20
N LYS A 122 -5.63 10.81 -12.57
CA LYS A 122 -6.66 11.30 -11.64
C LYS A 122 -7.52 10.18 -11.07
N GLU A 123 -7.91 9.20 -11.88
CA GLU A 123 -8.66 8.03 -11.40
C GLU A 123 -7.85 7.24 -10.35
N ILE A 124 -6.54 7.05 -10.57
CA ILE A 124 -5.66 6.42 -9.58
C ILE A 124 -5.58 7.27 -8.30
N ALA A 125 -5.50 8.59 -8.42
CA ALA A 125 -5.51 9.50 -7.28
C ALA A 125 -6.81 9.40 -6.48
N ASP A 126 -7.96 9.30 -7.14
CA ASP A 126 -9.25 9.10 -6.50
C ASP A 126 -9.29 7.79 -5.68
N TYR A 127 -8.74 6.69 -6.22
CA TYR A 127 -8.59 5.45 -5.45
C TYR A 127 -7.65 5.62 -4.24
N ALA A 128 -6.55 6.35 -4.40
CA ALA A 128 -5.60 6.61 -3.32
C ALA A 128 -6.18 7.52 -2.21
N ARG A 129 -7.10 8.44 -2.54
CA ARG A 129 -7.86 9.22 -1.54
C ARG A 129 -8.87 8.36 -0.79
N ALA A 130 -9.45 7.36 -1.44
CA ALA A 130 -10.41 6.45 -0.81
C ALA A 130 -9.76 5.41 0.11
N GLY A 131 -8.49 5.07 -0.09
CA GLY A 131 -7.76 4.12 0.76
C GLY A 131 -6.44 3.65 0.16
N PRO A 132 -5.79 2.64 0.77
CA PRO A 132 -4.52 2.12 0.27
C PRO A 132 -4.68 1.51 -1.12
N ILE A 133 -3.69 1.77 -1.97
CA ILE A 133 -3.54 1.18 -3.29
C ILE A 133 -2.14 0.60 -3.46
N THR A 134 -2.01 -0.40 -4.33
CA THR A 134 -0.73 -0.95 -4.75
C THR A 134 -0.62 -0.90 -6.27
N LEU A 135 0.38 -0.16 -6.78
CA LEU A 135 0.68 -0.09 -8.21
C LEU A 135 1.61 -1.23 -8.61
N LEU A 136 1.11 -2.13 -9.45
CA LEU A 136 1.78 -3.39 -9.77
C LEU A 136 2.45 -3.35 -11.15
N CYS A 137 3.69 -3.83 -11.16
CA CYS A 137 4.45 -4.14 -12.37
C CYS A 137 5.20 -5.48 -12.19
N SER A 138 5.85 -5.97 -13.25
CA SER A 138 6.66 -7.20 -13.26
C SER A 138 8.13 -6.91 -12.97
N CYS A 139 8.55 -5.64 -13.00
CA CYS A 139 9.91 -5.25 -12.65
C CYS A 139 10.14 -5.49 -11.15
N LYS A 140 11.26 -6.14 -10.80
CA LYS A 140 11.61 -6.41 -9.40
C LYS A 140 11.93 -5.13 -8.64
N ASP A 141 12.75 -4.27 -9.21
CA ASP A 141 13.14 -3.01 -8.59
C ASP A 141 12.12 -1.90 -8.93
N PRO A 142 11.46 -1.29 -7.93
CA PRO A 142 10.55 -0.17 -8.16
C PRO A 142 11.25 1.11 -8.65
N ASN A 143 12.51 1.35 -8.30
CA ASN A 143 13.21 2.61 -8.61
C ASN A 143 13.57 2.76 -10.08
N THR A 144 13.83 1.64 -10.76
CA THR A 144 14.07 1.59 -12.21
C THR A 144 12.79 1.36 -13.01
N CYS A 145 11.66 1.10 -12.35
CA CYS A 145 10.38 0.83 -12.99
C CYS A 145 9.56 2.11 -13.16
N HIS A 146 8.79 2.20 -14.25
CA HIS A 146 7.87 3.32 -14.49
C HIS A 146 6.81 3.53 -13.41
N ARG A 147 6.51 2.51 -12.60
CA ARG A 147 5.57 2.63 -11.47
C ARG A 147 6.01 3.66 -10.42
N SER A 148 7.32 3.91 -10.25
CA SER A 148 7.81 4.98 -9.38
C SER A 148 7.49 6.36 -9.96
N LEU A 149 7.69 6.54 -11.26
CA LEU A 149 7.31 7.77 -11.97
C LEU A 149 5.80 8.01 -11.90
N LEU A 150 5.01 6.96 -12.11
CA LEU A 150 3.56 7.04 -12.00
C LEU A 150 3.13 7.42 -10.58
N LYS A 151 3.75 6.85 -9.55
CA LYS A 151 3.50 7.24 -8.15
C LYS A 151 3.71 8.74 -7.96
N THR A 152 4.82 9.31 -8.45
CA THR A 152 5.07 10.75 -8.36
C THR A 152 3.98 11.58 -9.05
N LEU A 153 3.50 11.15 -10.22
CA LEU A 153 2.42 11.84 -10.93
C LEU A 153 1.09 11.78 -10.16
N VAL A 154 0.77 10.64 -9.55
CA VAL A 154 -0.44 10.46 -8.75
C VAL A 154 -0.35 11.29 -7.46
N GLU A 155 0.81 11.30 -6.80
CA GLU A 155 1.04 12.10 -5.59
C GLU A 155 0.88 13.60 -5.86
N ALA A 156 1.19 14.07 -7.07
CA ALA A 156 0.98 15.47 -7.45
C ALA A 156 -0.51 15.84 -7.65
N GLU A 157 -1.41 14.86 -7.76
CA GLU A 157 -2.86 15.09 -7.85
C GLU A 157 -3.56 14.97 -6.49
N LEU A 158 -2.87 14.52 -5.42
CA LEU A 158 -3.44 14.35 -4.08
C LEU A 158 -3.52 15.66 -3.31
#